data_AF-A0A0K0DM12-F1
#
_entry.id   AF-A0A0K0DM12-F1
#
_cell.length_a   1.000
_cell.length_b   1.000
_cell.length_c   1.000
_cell.angle_alpha   90.00
_cell.angle_beta   90.00
_cell.angle_gamma   90.00
#
_symmetry.space_group_name_H-M   'P 1'
#
loop_
_entity.id
_entity.type
_entity.pdbx_description
1 polymer ?
#
loop_
_entity_poly.entity_id
_entity_poly.type
_entity_poly.pdbx_seq_one_letter_code
_entity_poly.pdbx_strand_id
1 'polypeptide(L)'
;LYSALAAHLPEVKLRGAKYFHVYCVDNILCKVADPHLLGFFIEKRADVATKYSELGAELAERKTDDGRLLFCAGSIANHFFSLDFLESFCSDNFHLPYHRASKKIAHLSSDGKIVKPVTPNGIKLEQFVFDVFERSRNFYIWEVEREDEFSPLKNAESAGKECLSTCKKDLASLNRKWLEAAGAKVIGDPIYLQTSVSYCGEGLDRFKGQSVSGPLLK
;
A
#
# COMPACT_ATOMS: atom_id res chain seq x y z
N LEU A 1 3.08 -15.13 1.36
CA LEU A 1 1.67 -14.89 1.73
C LEU A 1 0.87 -16.18 1.71
N TYR A 2 0.71 -16.83 0.55
CA TYR A 2 -0.20 -17.96 0.37
C TYR A 2 0.10 -19.16 1.30
N SER A 3 1.35 -19.59 1.37
CA SER A 3 1.78 -20.66 2.29
C SER A 3 1.50 -20.33 3.75
N ALA A 4 1.71 -19.07 4.16
CA ALA A 4 1.42 -18.62 5.52
C ALA A 4 -0.10 -18.59 5.80
N LEU A 5 -0.92 -18.21 4.81
CA LEU A 5 -2.36 -18.17 4.98
C LEU A 5 -2.99 -19.57 5.03
N ALA A 6 -2.42 -20.57 4.37
CA ALA A 6 -2.97 -21.93 4.30
C ALA A 6 -3.36 -22.48 5.69
N ALA A 7 -2.51 -22.26 6.71
CA ALA A 7 -2.76 -22.67 8.09
C ALA A 7 -3.96 -21.97 8.76
N HIS A 8 -4.35 -20.79 8.27
CA HIS A 8 -5.42 -19.96 8.84
C HIS A 8 -6.74 -20.04 8.06
N LEU A 9 -6.75 -20.61 6.85
CA LEU A 9 -7.95 -20.71 6.01
C LEU A 9 -9.16 -21.36 6.71
N PRO A 10 -9.02 -22.45 7.51
CA PRO A 10 -10.16 -23.04 8.21
C PRO A 10 -10.86 -22.05 9.16
N GLU A 11 -10.07 -21.26 9.89
CA GLU A 11 -10.61 -20.25 10.82
C GLU A 11 -11.25 -19.08 10.05
N VAL A 12 -10.61 -18.62 8.98
CA VAL A 12 -11.15 -17.53 8.15
C VAL A 12 -12.50 -17.92 7.54
N LYS A 13 -12.62 -19.16 7.06
CA LYS A 13 -13.88 -19.74 6.56
C LYS A 13 -14.93 -19.87 7.65
N LEU A 14 -14.55 -20.33 8.83
CA LEU A 14 -15.46 -20.42 9.98
C LEU A 14 -16.02 -19.05 10.39
N ARG A 15 -15.20 -17.99 10.29
CA ARG A 15 -15.62 -16.60 10.52
C ARG A 15 -16.45 -16.00 9.38
N GLY A 16 -16.64 -16.72 8.27
CA GLY A 16 -17.45 -16.30 7.14
C GLY A 16 -16.84 -15.19 6.28
N ALA A 17 -15.52 -14.95 6.39
CA ALA A 17 -14.87 -13.94 5.54
C ALA A 17 -14.83 -14.43 4.09
N LYS A 18 -15.14 -13.53 3.15
CA LYS A 18 -15.21 -13.84 1.71
C LYS A 18 -14.14 -13.14 0.89
N TYR A 19 -13.51 -12.12 1.45
CA TYR A 19 -12.59 -11.23 0.76
C TYR A 19 -11.40 -10.92 1.66
N PHE A 20 -10.23 -10.75 1.06
CA PHE A 20 -9.01 -10.36 1.74
C PHE A 20 -8.53 -9.03 1.21
N HIS A 21 -8.28 -8.08 2.10
CA HIS A 21 -7.50 -6.89 1.80
C HIS A 21 -6.05 -7.13 2.19
N VAL A 22 -5.16 -7.13 1.21
CA VAL A 22 -3.72 -7.32 1.38
C VAL A 22 -3.03 -6.00 1.05
N TYR A 23 -2.29 -5.44 1.99
CA TYR A 23 -1.60 -4.16 1.82
C TYR A 23 -0.20 -4.17 2.45
N CYS A 24 0.66 -3.24 2.03
CA CYS A 24 1.98 -3.07 2.61
C CYS A 24 1.93 -2.16 3.85
N VAL A 25 2.62 -2.57 4.92
CA VAL A 25 2.62 -1.88 6.23
C VAL A 25 3.26 -0.49 6.20
N ASP A 26 4.12 -0.21 5.22
CA ASP A 26 4.89 1.03 5.18
C ASP A 26 4.17 2.23 4.59
N ASN A 27 2.93 2.07 4.11
CA ASN A 27 2.14 3.17 3.59
C ASN A 27 1.28 3.83 4.69
N ILE A 28 1.65 5.05 5.11
CA ILE A 28 0.93 5.78 6.17
C ILE A 28 -0.49 6.23 5.74
N LEU A 29 -0.75 6.34 4.43
CA LEU A 29 -2.04 6.76 3.88
C LEU A 29 -2.92 5.57 3.45
N CYS A 30 -2.52 4.34 3.82
CA CYS A 30 -3.28 3.16 3.44
C CYS A 30 -4.69 3.19 4.03
N LYS A 31 -5.71 3.26 3.17
CA LYS A 31 -7.11 3.04 3.53
C LYS A 31 -7.35 1.53 3.76
N VAL A 32 -7.11 1.09 5.00
CA VAL A 32 -7.32 -0.30 5.40
C VAL A 32 -8.80 -0.66 5.25
N ALA A 33 -9.08 -1.75 4.54
CA ALA A 33 -10.41 -2.22 4.19
C ALA A 33 -11.29 -1.14 3.52
N ASP A 34 -10.74 -0.40 2.55
CA ASP A 34 -11.47 0.65 1.81
C ASP A 34 -12.81 0.14 1.26
N PRO A 35 -13.95 0.67 1.77
CA PRO A 35 -15.27 0.22 1.36
C PRO A 35 -15.62 0.56 -0.09
N HIS A 36 -15.00 1.60 -0.69
CA HIS A 36 -15.27 1.96 -2.08
C HIS A 36 -14.67 0.91 -3.03
N LEU A 37 -13.39 0.56 -2.83
CA LEU A 37 -12.76 -0.50 -3.59
C LEU A 37 -13.42 -1.85 -3.31
N LEU A 38 -13.77 -2.17 -2.07
CA LEU A 38 -14.47 -3.41 -1.75
C LEU A 38 -15.85 -3.49 -2.42
N GLY A 39 -16.61 -2.40 -2.41
CA GLY A 39 -17.91 -2.32 -3.07
C GLY A 39 -17.81 -2.57 -4.57
N PHE A 40 -16.86 -1.89 -5.24
CA PHE A 40 -16.54 -2.13 -6.65
C PHE A 40 -16.11 -3.58 -6.90
N PHE A 41 -15.21 -4.11 -6.07
CA PHE A 41 -14.71 -5.49 -6.17
C PHE A 41 -15.86 -6.51 -6.14
N ILE A 42 -16.80 -6.33 -5.23
CA ILE A 42 -17.99 -7.18 -5.08
C ILE A 42 -18.92 -7.03 -6.29
N GLU A 43 -19.24 -5.79 -6.69
CA GLU A 43 -20.13 -5.49 -7.82
C GLU A 43 -19.62 -6.15 -9.11
N LYS A 44 -18.32 -6.05 -9.35
CA LYS A 44 -17.68 -6.64 -10.54
C LYS A 44 -17.43 -8.13 -10.43
N ARG A 45 -17.68 -8.76 -9.26
CA ARG A 45 -17.34 -10.17 -8.98
C ARG A 45 -15.87 -10.45 -9.29
N ALA A 46 -14.99 -9.52 -8.90
CA ALA A 46 -13.57 -9.59 -9.19
C ALA A 46 -12.92 -10.78 -8.46
N ASP A 47 -11.92 -11.39 -9.09
CA ASP A 47 -11.01 -12.30 -8.41
C ASP A 47 -9.95 -11.49 -7.66
N VAL A 48 -9.47 -10.42 -8.31
CA VAL A 48 -8.47 -9.47 -7.81
C VAL A 48 -8.81 -8.06 -8.26
N ALA A 49 -8.73 -7.10 -7.34
CA ALA A 49 -8.59 -5.69 -7.70
C ALA A 49 -7.39 -5.10 -6.99
N THR A 50 -6.62 -4.26 -7.66
CA THR A 50 -5.37 -3.72 -7.12
C THR A 50 -5.28 -2.23 -7.35
N LYS A 51 -4.83 -1.50 -6.33
CA LYS A 51 -4.63 -0.06 -6.42
C LYS A 51 -3.32 0.27 -7.09
N TYR A 52 -3.38 1.30 -7.91
CA TYR A 52 -2.24 1.92 -8.55
C TYR A 52 -2.33 3.43 -8.36
N SER A 53 -1.18 4.09 -8.27
CA SER A 53 -1.06 5.54 -8.33
C SER A 53 -0.17 5.91 -9.51
N GLU A 54 -0.14 7.18 -9.89
CA GLU A 54 0.80 7.67 -10.89
C GLU A 54 2.26 7.27 -10.55
N LEU A 55 3.01 6.86 -11.58
CA LEU A 55 4.46 6.65 -11.47
C LEU A 55 5.18 8.00 -11.36
N GLY A 56 6.18 8.09 -10.49
CA GLY A 56 7.04 9.27 -10.42
C GLY A 56 7.71 9.56 -11.77
N ALA A 57 8.02 10.84 -12.03
CA ALA A 57 8.47 11.35 -13.32
C ALA A 57 9.59 10.53 -14.01
N GLU A 58 10.48 9.89 -13.26
CA GLU A 58 11.58 9.08 -13.80
C GLU A 58 11.16 7.77 -14.51
N LEU A 59 10.01 7.18 -14.18
CA LEU A 59 9.53 5.92 -14.80
C LEU A 59 8.44 6.14 -15.86
N ALA A 60 7.93 7.37 -15.95
CA ALA A 60 6.78 7.78 -16.73
C ALA A 60 7.12 8.15 -18.20
N GLU A 61 8.38 8.20 -18.61
CA GLU A 61 8.78 8.93 -19.83
C GLU A 61 8.37 8.29 -21.17
N ARG A 62 8.01 7.00 -21.19
CA ARG A 62 7.50 6.41 -22.43
C ARG A 62 6.07 6.88 -22.64
N LYS A 63 5.78 7.45 -23.81
CA LYS A 63 4.43 7.85 -24.22
C LYS A 63 3.93 7.00 -25.38
N THR A 64 2.64 6.74 -25.43
CA THR A 64 1.93 6.24 -26.62
C THR A 64 1.86 7.33 -27.68
N ASP A 65 1.53 6.97 -28.93
CA ASP A 65 1.48 7.90 -30.06
C ASP A 65 0.44 9.04 -29.88
N ASP A 66 -0.52 8.87 -28.97
CA ASP A 66 -1.52 9.88 -28.58
C ASP A 66 -1.09 10.76 -27.37
N GLY A 67 0.15 10.61 -26.90
CA GLY A 67 0.75 11.45 -25.86
C GLY A 67 0.49 11.01 -24.41
N ARG A 68 -0.25 9.92 -24.18
CA ARG A 68 -0.45 9.32 -22.85
C ARG A 68 0.79 8.56 -22.40
N LEU A 69 1.01 8.39 -21.09
CA LEU A 69 2.15 7.59 -20.60
C LEU A 69 1.91 6.09 -20.85
N LEU A 70 2.88 5.40 -21.43
CA LEU A 70 2.88 3.96 -21.72
C LEU A 70 2.90 3.13 -20.44
N PHE A 71 3.58 3.63 -19.41
CA PHE A 71 3.54 3.08 -18.06
C PHE A 71 3.05 4.21 -17.13
N CYS A 72 1.75 4.28 -16.91
CA CYS A 72 1.13 5.25 -15.97
C CYS A 72 0.85 4.66 -14.60
N ALA A 73 0.72 3.33 -14.50
CA ALA A 73 0.24 2.66 -13.29
C ALA A 73 1.41 2.15 -12.41
N GLY A 74 1.67 2.84 -11.30
CA GLY A 74 2.59 2.41 -10.25
C GLY A 74 1.86 1.61 -9.17
N SER A 75 2.18 0.31 -9.04
CA SER A 75 1.54 -0.52 -8.02
C SER A 75 1.89 -0.01 -6.63
N ILE A 76 0.87 0.24 -5.80
CA ILE A 76 1.04 0.69 -4.41
C ILE A 76 0.96 -0.48 -3.41
N ALA A 77 1.07 -1.72 -3.90
CA ALA A 77 1.01 -2.96 -3.11
C ALA A 77 -0.24 -3.04 -2.20
N ASN A 78 -1.40 -2.70 -2.76
CA ASN A 78 -2.69 -2.71 -2.08
C ASN A 78 -3.71 -3.45 -2.98
N HIS A 79 -4.21 -4.59 -2.51
CA HIS A 79 -4.92 -5.57 -3.31
C HIS A 79 -6.12 -6.13 -2.54
N PHE A 80 -7.26 -6.27 -3.20
CA PHE A 80 -8.34 -7.14 -2.77
C PHE A 80 -8.29 -8.45 -3.53
N PHE A 81 -8.53 -9.55 -2.83
CA PHE A 81 -8.68 -10.89 -3.39
C PHE A 81 -9.98 -11.52 -2.91
N SER A 82 -10.62 -12.32 -3.77
CA SER A 82 -11.69 -13.22 -3.33
C SER A 82 -11.08 -14.40 -2.56
N LEU A 83 -11.80 -14.94 -1.59
CA LEU A 83 -11.35 -16.11 -0.84
C LEU A 83 -11.06 -17.28 -1.79
N ASP A 84 -11.97 -17.57 -2.73
CA ASP A 84 -11.85 -18.70 -3.65
C ASP A 84 -10.60 -18.58 -4.54
N PHE A 85 -10.34 -17.38 -5.07
CA PHE A 85 -9.15 -17.14 -5.88
C PHE A 85 -7.88 -17.29 -5.03
N LEU A 86 -7.83 -16.66 -3.87
CA LEU A 86 -6.65 -16.67 -3.01
C LEU A 86 -6.33 -18.08 -2.50
N GLU A 87 -7.35 -18.83 -2.07
CA GLU A 87 -7.22 -20.21 -1.62
C GLU A 87 -6.63 -21.14 -2.68
N SER A 88 -6.89 -20.90 -3.97
CA SER A 88 -6.35 -21.73 -5.04
C SER A 88 -4.80 -21.78 -5.07
N PHE A 89 -4.14 -20.83 -4.41
CA PHE A 89 -2.68 -20.73 -4.29
C PHE A 89 -2.14 -21.17 -2.92
N CYS A 90 -3.02 -21.57 -1.99
CA CYS A 90 -2.64 -22.02 -0.64
C CYS A 90 -2.35 -23.54 -0.56
N SER A 91 -2.30 -24.23 -1.69
CA SER A 91 -1.94 -25.65 -1.76
C SER A 91 -0.43 -25.86 -1.65
N ASP A 92 -0.01 -26.92 -0.96
CA ASP A 92 1.41 -27.33 -0.86
C ASP A 92 2.03 -27.66 -2.23
N ASN A 93 1.20 -27.94 -3.24
CA ASN A 93 1.66 -28.20 -4.60
C ASN A 93 1.85 -26.93 -5.45
N PHE A 94 1.45 -25.75 -4.94
CA PHE A 94 1.58 -24.50 -5.66
C PHE A 94 2.82 -23.72 -5.20
N HIS A 95 3.65 -23.32 -6.17
CA HIS A 95 4.86 -22.57 -5.91
C HIS A 95 4.97 -21.38 -6.85
N LEU A 96 5.18 -20.19 -6.28
CA LEU A 96 5.51 -18.99 -7.04
C LEU A 96 6.97 -19.01 -7.49
N PRO A 97 7.29 -18.35 -8.62
CA PRO A 97 8.67 -18.19 -9.05
C PRO A 97 9.49 -17.46 -8.00
N TYR A 98 10.76 -17.83 -7.87
CA TYR A 98 11.72 -17.10 -7.06
C TYR A 98 12.36 -15.99 -7.88
N HIS A 99 12.23 -14.77 -7.39
CA HIS A 99 12.93 -13.60 -7.88
C HIS A 99 14.26 -13.45 -7.15
N ARG A 100 15.33 -13.24 -7.91
CA ARG A 100 16.70 -13.14 -7.40
C ARG A 100 17.07 -11.68 -7.15
N ALA A 101 17.52 -11.36 -5.94
CA ALA A 101 18.13 -10.07 -5.60
C ALA A 101 19.55 -10.26 -5.06
N SER A 102 20.54 -9.64 -5.71
CA SER A 102 21.92 -9.59 -5.21
C SER A 102 22.01 -8.64 -4.01
N LYS A 103 22.51 -9.13 -2.87
CA LYS A 103 22.56 -8.36 -1.61
C LYS A 103 23.95 -8.41 -0.96
N LYS A 104 24.23 -7.39 -0.16
CA LYS A 104 25.36 -7.34 0.78
C LYS A 104 24.90 -7.97 2.09
N ILE A 105 25.17 -9.26 2.27
CA ILE A 105 24.70 -10.04 3.41
C ILE A 105 25.82 -10.13 4.44
N ALA A 106 25.60 -9.48 5.59
CA ALA A 106 26.51 -9.62 6.72
C ALA A 106 26.61 -11.10 7.13
N HIS A 107 27.83 -11.58 7.31
CA HIS A 107 28.10 -12.99 7.59
C HIS A 107 29.24 -13.15 8.60
N LEU A 108 29.39 -14.35 9.14
CA LEU A 108 30.53 -14.69 9.99
C LEU A 108 31.69 -15.16 9.10
N SER A 109 32.88 -14.57 9.30
CA SER A 109 34.12 -15.09 8.73
C SER A 109 34.55 -16.38 9.43
N SER A 110 35.53 -17.07 8.86
CA SER A 110 36.10 -18.30 9.39
C SER A 110 36.70 -18.16 10.81
N ASP A 111 37.08 -16.95 11.21
CA ASP A 111 37.55 -16.62 12.56
C ASP A 111 36.43 -16.16 13.51
N GLY A 112 35.15 -16.31 13.12
CA GLY A 112 33.98 -16.01 13.94
C GLY A 112 33.62 -14.53 14.04
N LYS A 113 34.23 -13.65 13.24
CA LYS A 113 33.94 -12.21 13.25
C LYS A 113 32.82 -11.85 12.28
N ILE A 114 32.01 -10.84 12.63
CA ILE A 114 30.96 -10.32 11.74
C ILE A 114 31.62 -9.46 10.66
N VAL A 115 31.45 -9.86 9.40
CA VAL A 115 31.91 -9.11 8.23
C VAL A 115 30.71 -8.43 7.57
N LYS A 116 30.82 -7.12 7.34
CA LYS A 116 29.86 -6.34 6.53
C LYS A 116 30.46 -6.11 5.14
N PRO A 117 30.01 -6.84 4.11
CA PRO A 117 30.65 -6.83 2.80
C PRO A 117 30.42 -5.51 2.05
N VAL A 118 31.43 -5.06 1.30
CA VAL A 118 31.38 -3.83 0.49
C VAL A 118 30.75 -4.05 -0.89
N THR A 119 30.86 -5.26 -1.43
CA THR A 119 30.22 -5.72 -2.68
C THR A 119 29.17 -6.81 -2.39
N PRO A 120 28.18 -7.02 -3.27
CA PRO A 120 27.22 -8.10 -3.10
C PRO A 120 27.92 -9.47 -3.03
N ASN A 121 27.66 -10.23 -1.98
CA ASN A 121 28.28 -11.52 -1.68
C ASN A 121 27.25 -12.65 -1.58
N GLY A 122 25.97 -12.37 -1.81
CA GLY A 122 24.90 -13.34 -1.68
C GLY A 122 23.66 -12.99 -2.47
N ILE A 123 22.77 -13.96 -2.53
CA ILE A 123 21.49 -13.88 -3.24
C ILE A 123 20.37 -14.03 -2.22
N LYS A 124 19.40 -13.12 -2.28
CA LYS A 124 18.10 -13.27 -1.63
C LYS A 124 17.09 -13.74 -2.67
N LEU A 125 16.34 -14.79 -2.35
CA LEU A 125 15.22 -15.26 -3.15
C LEU A 125 13.93 -14.74 -2.53
N GLU A 126 13.07 -14.12 -3.35
CA GLU A 126 11.80 -13.54 -2.91
C GLU A 126 10.68 -14.02 -3.84
N GLN A 127 9.50 -14.26 -3.31
CA GLN A 127 8.28 -14.50 -4.10
C GLN A 127 7.42 -13.25 -4.00
N PHE A 128 6.78 -12.84 -5.10
CA PHE A 128 5.95 -11.64 -5.08
C PHE A 128 4.46 -11.98 -5.01
N VAL A 129 3.74 -11.25 -4.17
CA VAL A 129 2.28 -11.45 -3.96
C VAL A 129 1.48 -11.25 -5.24
N PHE A 130 1.94 -10.40 -6.15
CA PHE A 130 1.24 -10.09 -7.39
C PHE A 130 1.54 -11.08 -8.53
N ASP A 131 2.44 -12.06 -8.34
CA ASP A 131 2.77 -13.05 -9.38
C ASP A 131 1.58 -13.97 -9.73
N VAL A 132 0.54 -14.00 -8.90
CA VAL A 132 -0.69 -14.76 -9.19
C VAL A 132 -1.67 -14.00 -10.09
N PHE A 133 -1.46 -12.70 -10.36
CA PHE A 133 -2.46 -11.88 -11.06
C PHE A 133 -2.79 -12.40 -12.46
N GLU A 134 -1.82 -12.98 -13.16
CA GLU A 134 -2.01 -13.61 -14.47
C GLU A 134 -3.00 -14.79 -14.46
N ARG A 135 -3.30 -15.34 -13.28
CA ARG A 135 -4.24 -16.46 -13.10
C ARG A 135 -5.67 -15.97 -12.85
N SER A 136 -5.86 -14.67 -12.63
CA SER A 136 -7.18 -14.06 -12.45
C SER A 136 -7.96 -14.11 -13.76
N ARG A 137 -9.24 -14.50 -13.67
CA ARG A 137 -10.17 -14.40 -14.81
C ARG A 137 -10.87 -13.06 -14.83
N ASN A 138 -10.91 -12.38 -13.69
CA ASN A 138 -11.58 -11.11 -13.52
C ASN A 138 -10.73 -10.16 -12.69
N PHE A 139 -9.80 -9.48 -13.37
CA PHE A 139 -8.80 -8.59 -12.79
C PHE A 139 -9.13 -7.12 -13.05
N TYR A 140 -9.03 -6.30 -12.01
CA TYR A 140 -9.25 -4.86 -12.12
C TYR A 140 -8.12 -4.03 -11.52
N ILE A 141 -7.88 -2.88 -12.16
CA ILE A 141 -7.02 -1.82 -11.67
C ILE A 141 -7.91 -0.70 -11.14
N TRP A 142 -7.58 -0.21 -9.96
CA TRP A 142 -8.24 0.93 -9.34
C TRP A 142 -7.22 2.05 -9.14
N GLU A 143 -7.30 3.08 -9.98
CA GLU A 143 -6.41 4.24 -9.87
C GLU A 143 -6.84 5.14 -8.71
N VAL A 144 -5.86 5.64 -7.96
CA VAL A 144 -6.07 6.56 -6.83
C VAL A 144 -5.11 7.72 -6.87
N GLU A 145 -5.54 8.83 -6.30
CA GLU A 145 -4.68 9.99 -6.05
C GLU A 145 -3.59 9.62 -5.05
N ARG A 146 -2.33 9.84 -5.44
CA ARG A 146 -1.17 9.50 -4.60
C ARG A 146 -1.23 10.22 -3.25
N GLU A 147 -1.55 11.51 -3.28
CA GLU A 147 -1.64 12.37 -2.10
C GLU A 147 -2.72 11.95 -1.09
N ASP A 148 -3.70 11.17 -1.53
CA ASP A 148 -4.79 10.70 -0.67
C ASP A 148 -4.55 9.28 -0.13
N GLU A 149 -3.73 8.48 -0.80
CA GLU A 149 -3.67 7.02 -0.54
C GLU A 149 -2.28 6.40 -0.52
N PHE A 150 -1.22 7.12 -0.88
CA PHE A 150 0.12 6.53 -0.96
C PHE A 150 1.27 7.46 -0.55
N SER A 151 1.77 7.24 0.67
CA SER A 151 3.03 7.78 1.15
C SER A 151 3.82 6.68 1.87
N PRO A 152 4.77 6.01 1.18
CA PRO A 152 5.52 4.90 1.75
C PRO A 152 6.72 5.35 2.60
N LEU A 153 7.01 4.58 3.65
CA LEU A 153 8.20 4.70 4.49
C LEU A 153 9.23 3.64 4.10
N LYS A 154 10.17 3.99 3.22
CA LYS A 154 11.20 3.08 2.69
C LYS A 154 12.60 3.42 3.18
N ASN A 155 12.85 4.67 3.53
CA ASN A 155 14.20 5.19 3.75
C ASN A 155 14.36 5.81 5.14
N ALA A 156 15.62 5.89 5.58
CA ALA A 156 16.00 6.69 6.75
C ALA A 156 15.80 8.19 6.46
N GLU A 157 15.69 8.98 7.53
CA GLU A 157 15.46 10.42 7.45
C GLU A 157 16.50 11.15 6.58
N SER A 158 17.75 10.70 6.60
CA SER A 158 18.86 11.26 5.81
C SER A 158 18.66 11.19 4.29
N ALA A 159 17.75 10.34 3.81
CA ALA A 159 17.44 10.24 2.38
C ALA A 159 16.54 11.39 1.88
N GLY A 160 15.78 12.04 2.76
CA GLY A 160 14.87 13.15 2.40
C GLY A 160 13.70 12.78 1.49
N LYS A 161 13.48 11.49 1.20
CA LYS A 161 12.41 10.96 0.34
C LYS A 161 11.91 9.64 0.92
N GLU A 162 10.59 9.45 0.96
CA GLU A 162 9.94 8.22 1.47
C GLU A 162 10.48 7.84 2.87
N CYS A 163 10.64 8.86 3.71
CA CYS A 163 11.14 8.80 5.07
C CYS A 163 10.08 9.31 6.07
N LEU A 164 10.39 9.29 7.37
CA LEU A 164 9.44 9.63 8.43
C LEU A 164 8.88 11.06 8.29
N SER A 165 9.72 12.04 7.97
CA SER A 165 9.27 13.42 7.79
C SER A 165 8.31 13.57 6.60
N THR A 166 8.60 12.90 5.47
CA THR A 166 7.69 12.93 4.30
C THR A 166 6.34 12.29 4.63
N CYS A 167 6.33 11.13 5.32
CA CYS A 167 5.09 10.48 5.75
C CYS A 167 4.25 11.36 6.69
N LYS A 168 4.89 12.01 7.66
CA LYS A 168 4.21 12.94 8.59
C LYS A 168 3.64 14.14 7.86
N LYS A 169 4.41 14.72 6.93
CA LYS A 169 3.98 15.85 6.12
C LYS A 169 2.76 15.48 5.29
N ASP A 170 2.82 14.37 4.57
CA ASP A 170 1.75 13.97 3.65
C ASP A 170 0.45 13.65 4.40
N LEU A 171 0.54 12.97 5.55
CA LEU A 171 -0.63 12.75 6.42
C LEU A 171 -1.21 14.07 6.98
N ALA A 172 -0.36 15.02 7.37
CA ALA A 172 -0.82 16.32 7.84
C ALA A 172 -1.50 17.13 6.73
N SER A 173 -0.94 17.10 5.53
CA SER A 173 -1.49 17.75 4.34
C SER A 173 -2.85 17.15 3.95
N LEU A 174 -3.00 15.83 3.98
CA LEU A 174 -4.27 15.16 3.72
C LEU A 174 -5.36 15.57 4.73
N ASN A 175 -5.02 15.55 6.02
CA ASN A 175 -5.95 15.92 7.08
C ASN A 175 -6.35 17.40 7.03
N ARG A 176 -5.41 18.29 6.68
CA ARG A 176 -5.69 19.70 6.39
C ARG A 176 -6.67 19.82 5.21
N LYS A 177 -6.39 19.14 4.08
CA LYS A 177 -7.24 19.14 2.89
C LYS A 177 -8.68 18.76 3.23
N TRP A 178 -8.88 17.72 4.06
CA TRP A 178 -10.21 17.32 4.50
C TRP A 178 -10.92 18.36 5.37
N LEU A 179 -10.22 18.96 6.34
CA LEU A 179 -10.79 20.00 7.21
C LEU A 179 -11.16 21.27 6.42
N GLU A 180 -10.31 21.70 5.51
CA GLU A 180 -10.56 22.87 4.66
C GLU A 180 -11.72 22.60 3.68
N ALA A 181 -11.81 21.39 3.12
CA ALA A 181 -12.95 20.97 2.30
C ALA A 181 -14.28 20.98 3.08
N ALA A 182 -14.25 20.68 4.37
CA ALA A 182 -15.40 20.79 5.27
C ALA A 182 -15.72 22.23 5.72
N GLY A 183 -14.91 23.21 5.30
CA GLY A 183 -15.08 24.63 5.61
C GLY A 183 -14.50 25.08 6.96
N ALA A 184 -13.59 24.31 7.55
CA ALA A 184 -12.83 24.74 8.73
C ALA A 184 -11.71 25.72 8.36
N LYS A 185 -11.33 26.60 9.27
CA LYS A 185 -10.17 27.50 9.15
C LYS A 185 -8.99 26.89 9.91
N VAL A 186 -8.10 26.23 9.19
CA VAL A 186 -6.97 25.53 9.81
C VAL A 186 -5.81 26.51 10.09
N ILE A 187 -5.43 26.64 11.36
CA ILE A 187 -4.37 27.55 11.83
C ILE A 187 -3.10 26.75 12.17
N GLY A 188 -2.03 26.98 11.39
CA GLY A 188 -0.70 26.39 11.61
C GLY A 188 -0.59 24.91 11.24
N ASP A 189 0.64 24.42 11.15
CA ASP A 189 1.00 23.03 10.86
C ASP A 189 1.89 22.43 11.96
N PRO A 190 1.91 21.09 12.15
CA PRO A 190 1.07 20.11 11.47
C PRO A 190 -0.33 20.01 12.10
N ILE A 191 -1.28 19.43 11.36
CA ILE A 191 -2.58 19.02 11.90
C ILE A 191 -2.88 17.57 11.51
N TYR A 192 -3.27 16.77 12.49
CA TYR A 192 -3.63 15.37 12.33
C TYR A 192 -5.07 15.15 12.80
N LEU A 193 -5.76 14.22 12.15
CA LEU A 193 -7.06 13.71 12.56
C LEU A 193 -6.90 12.29 13.09
N GLN A 194 -7.52 12.01 14.23
CA GLN A 194 -7.65 10.63 14.69
C GLN A 194 -8.61 9.89 13.74
N THR A 195 -8.30 8.66 13.33
CA THR A 195 -9.14 7.89 12.37
C THR A 195 -10.58 7.66 12.86
N SER A 196 -10.82 7.69 14.18
CA SER A 196 -12.18 7.61 14.74
C SER A 196 -13.01 8.88 14.56
N VAL A 197 -12.36 10.01 14.22
CA VAL A 197 -13.04 11.26 13.84
C VAL A 197 -13.53 11.19 12.41
N SER A 198 -12.65 10.71 11.53
CA SER A 198 -12.88 10.63 10.10
C SER A 198 -11.94 9.61 9.51
N TYR A 199 -12.48 8.66 8.74
CA TYR A 199 -11.72 7.63 8.04
C TYR A 199 -11.16 8.14 6.71
N CYS A 200 -11.96 8.91 5.96
CA CYS A 200 -11.65 9.36 4.60
C CYS A 200 -12.17 10.80 4.32
N GLY A 201 -12.24 11.64 5.36
CA GLY A 201 -12.68 13.04 5.27
C GLY A 201 -14.18 13.27 5.56
N GLU A 202 -14.97 12.22 5.77
CA GLU A 202 -16.37 12.31 6.16
C GLU A 202 -16.57 12.80 7.60
N GLY A 203 -17.75 13.35 7.92
CA GLY A 203 -18.14 13.71 9.29
C GLY A 203 -17.49 15.00 9.83
N LEU A 204 -16.77 15.74 9.00
CA LEU A 204 -16.03 16.94 9.40
C LEU A 204 -16.86 18.24 9.37
N ASP A 205 -18.12 18.19 8.93
CA ASP A 205 -19.03 19.36 8.90
C ASP A 205 -19.16 20.08 10.24
N ARG A 206 -18.94 19.35 11.34
CA ARG A 206 -18.91 19.90 12.71
C ARG A 206 -17.86 21.00 12.89
N PHE A 207 -16.84 21.09 12.04
CA PHE A 207 -15.80 22.11 12.08
C PHE A 207 -16.07 23.30 11.13
N LYS A 208 -17.18 23.29 10.39
CA LYS A 208 -17.51 24.34 9.42
C LYS A 208 -17.55 25.72 10.09
N GLY A 209 -16.79 26.66 9.55
CA GLY A 209 -16.67 28.03 10.04
C GLY A 209 -15.82 28.19 11.32
N GLN A 210 -15.37 27.09 11.93
CA GLN A 210 -14.55 27.13 13.13
C GLN A 210 -13.06 27.24 12.79
N SER A 211 -12.31 27.89 13.68
CA SER A 211 -10.85 27.86 13.63
C SER A 211 -10.34 26.62 14.37
N VAL A 212 -9.53 25.79 13.70
CA VAL A 212 -8.96 24.57 14.28
C VAL A 212 -7.43 24.62 14.20
N SER A 213 -6.76 24.12 15.24
CA SER A 213 -5.29 24.08 15.32
C SER A 213 -4.82 22.73 15.85
N GLY A 214 -3.63 22.32 15.44
CA GLY A 214 -3.07 21.01 15.76
C GLY A 214 -2.40 20.87 17.14
N PRO A 215 -1.56 19.83 17.31
CA PRO A 215 -1.17 18.89 16.28
C PRO A 215 -2.22 17.79 16.01
N LEU A 216 -3.15 17.52 16.92
CA LEU A 216 -4.11 16.40 16.76
C LEU A 216 -5.52 16.81 17.18
N LEU A 217 -6.49 16.63 16.28
CA LEU A 217 -7.92 16.71 16.61
C LEU A 217 -8.49 15.32 16.86
N LYS A 218 -9.35 15.24 17.87
CA LYS A 218 -10.00 14.02 18.36
C LYS A 218 -11.52 14.07 18.24
#